data_AF-A0A7C2CAW3-F1
#
_entry.id   AF-A0A7C2CAW3-F1
#
_cell.length_a   1.000
_cell.length_b   1.000
_cell.length_c   1.000
_cell.angle_alpha   90.00
_cell.angle_beta   90.00
_cell.angle_gamma   90.00
#
_symmetry.space_group_name_H-M   'P 1'
#
loop_
_entity.id
_entity.type
_entity.pdbx_description
1 polymer ?
#
loop_
_entity_poly.entity_id
_entity_poly.type
_entity_poly.pdbx_seq_one_letter_code
_entity_poly.pdbx_strand_id
1 'polypeptide(L)'
;MRPLDEERESHRLYVALTRRAALFGALALIALLISVVNVLALIHAFWQPMGVFNMPLYLLFAVTALWAAVNFSRTRRRALEYRDHPERFLQE
;
A
#
# COMPACT_ATOMS: atom_id res chain seq x y z
N MET A 1 -36.03 -10.29 -18.24
CA MET A 1 -34.72 -10.97 -18.30
C MET A 1 -33.59 -9.96 -18.05
N ARG A 2 -33.43 -9.47 -16.81
CA ARG A 2 -32.36 -8.51 -16.43
C ARG A 2 -31.62 -8.77 -15.09
N PRO A 3 -32.03 -9.65 -14.15
CA PRO A 3 -31.33 -9.75 -12.86
C PRO A 3 -30.00 -10.52 -12.93
N LEU A 4 -29.83 -11.44 -13.89
CA LEU A 4 -28.64 -12.29 -14.01
C LEU A 4 -27.40 -11.54 -14.53
N ASP A 5 -27.58 -10.47 -15.29
CA ASP A 5 -26.48 -9.67 -15.81
C ASP A 5 -25.93 -8.71 -14.74
N GLU A 6 -26.81 -8.12 -13.91
CA GLU A 6 -26.43 -7.28 -12.75
C GLU A 6 -25.65 -8.07 -11.68
N GLU A 7 -26.05 -9.33 -11.43
CA GLU A 7 -25.32 -10.24 -10.53
C GLU A 7 -23.93 -10.61 -11.07
N ARG A 8 -23.78 -10.82 -12.37
CA ARG A 8 -22.46 -11.11 -12.98
C ARG A 8 -21.55 -9.90 -13.00
N GLU A 9 -22.10 -8.71 -13.24
CA GLU A 9 -21.35 -7.47 -13.33
C GLU A 9 -20.85 -7.02 -11.94
N SER A 10 -21.72 -7.12 -10.93
CA SER A 10 -21.34 -6.90 -9.52
C SER A 10 -20.27 -7.89 -9.05
N HIS A 11 -20.37 -9.18 -9.43
CA HIS A 11 -19.36 -10.17 -9.08
C HIS A 11 -18.00 -9.88 -9.73
N ARG A 12 -17.98 -9.43 -11.00
CA ARG A 12 -16.75 -8.98 -11.67
C ARG A 12 -16.13 -7.77 -10.99
N LEU A 13 -16.93 -6.79 -10.58
CA LEU A 13 -16.50 -5.63 -9.81
C LEU A 13 -15.87 -6.03 -8.47
N TYR A 14 -16.51 -6.96 -7.76
CA TYR A 14 -16.03 -7.49 -6.48
C TYR A 14 -14.65 -8.14 -6.59
N VAL A 15 -14.45 -8.97 -7.63
CA VAL A 15 -13.16 -9.65 -7.90
C VAL A 15 -12.09 -8.64 -8.31
N ALA A 16 -12.42 -7.66 -9.15
CA ALA A 16 -11.50 -6.62 -9.58
C ALA A 16 -11.02 -5.75 -8.40
N LEU A 17 -11.93 -5.34 -7.51
CA LEU A 17 -11.63 -4.57 -6.30
C LEU A 17 -10.77 -5.36 -5.32
N THR A 18 -11.09 -6.64 -5.11
CA THR A 18 -10.31 -7.52 -4.22
C THR A 18 -8.88 -7.70 -4.75
N ARG A 19 -8.70 -7.89 -6.06
CA ARG A 19 -7.39 -7.99 -6.69
C ARG A 19 -6.57 -6.70 -6.55
N ARG A 20 -7.21 -5.53 -6.76
CA ARG A 20 -6.58 -4.22 -6.53
C ARG A 20 -6.16 -4.03 -5.07
N ALA A 21 -7.03 -4.37 -4.13
CA ALA A 21 -6.72 -4.31 -2.70
C ALA A 21 -5.53 -5.22 -2.32
N ALA A 22 -5.44 -6.41 -2.91
CA ALA A 22 -4.30 -7.31 -2.73
C ALA A 22 -3.00 -6.72 -3.30
N LEU A 23 -3.03 -6.12 -4.49
CA LEU A 23 -1.87 -5.45 -5.09
C LEU A 23 -1.38 -4.29 -4.21
N PHE A 24 -2.28 -3.43 -3.72
CA PHE A 24 -1.89 -2.36 -2.80
C PHE A 24 -1.37 -2.90 -1.46
N GLY A 25 -1.91 -4.02 -0.98
CA GLY A 25 -1.37 -4.70 0.20
C GLY A 25 0.06 -5.20 -0.01
N ALA A 26 0.33 -5.83 -1.16
CA ALA A 26 1.67 -6.29 -1.52
C ALA A 26 2.66 -5.11 -1.66
N LEU A 27 2.24 -4.03 -2.32
CA LEU A 27 3.04 -2.80 -2.44
C LEU A 27 3.33 -2.16 -1.08
N ALA A 28 2.35 -2.14 -0.17
CA ALA A 28 2.55 -1.65 1.19
C ALA A 28 3.60 -2.48 1.94
N LEU A 29 3.56 -3.82 1.80
CA LEU A 29 4.51 -4.72 2.42
C LEU A 29 5.93 -4.51 1.87
N ILE A 30 6.07 -4.40 0.54
CA ILE A 30 7.36 -4.15 -0.11
C ILE A 30 7.94 -2.80 0.33
N ALA A 31 7.11 -1.75 0.34
CA ALA A 31 7.53 -0.43 0.81
C ALA A 31 7.98 -0.46 2.28
N LEU A 32 7.27 -1.21 3.14
CA LEU A 32 7.66 -1.38 4.53
C LEU A 32 9.00 -2.11 4.67
N LEU A 33 9.24 -3.16 3.87
CA LEU A 33 10.53 -3.87 3.84
C LEU A 33 11.68 -2.94 3.41
N ILE A 34 11.47 -2.12 2.38
CA ILE A 34 12.46 -1.11 1.95
C ILE A 34 12.76 -0.15 3.10
N SER A 35 11.72 0.30 3.82
CA SER A 35 11.90 1.18 4.98
C SER A 35 12.77 0.53 6.06
N VAL A 36 12.46 -0.72 6.44
CA VAL A 36 13.21 -1.48 7.45
C VAL A 36 14.67 -1.68 7.03
N VAL A 37 14.93 -2.06 5.78
CA VAL A 37 16.29 -2.24 5.26
C VAL A 37 17.09 -0.94 5.32
N ASN A 38 16.46 0.20 4.99
CA ASN A 38 17.13 1.50 5.09
C ASN A 38 17.40 1.92 6.53
N VAL A 39 16.51 1.61 7.48
CA VAL A 39 16.77 1.83 8.91
C VAL A 39 17.94 0.96 9.40
N LEU A 40 18.02 -0.29 8.97
CA LEU A 40 19.16 -1.16 9.27
C LEU A 40 20.47 -0.62 8.67
N ALA A 41 20.43 -0.14 7.42
CA ALA A 41 21.58 0.51 6.78
C ALA A 41 22.01 1.78 7.52
N LEU A 42 21.06 2.56 8.04
CA LEU A 42 21.32 3.73 8.87
C LEU A 42 22.05 3.34 10.16
N ILE A 43 21.57 2.31 10.86
CA ILE A 43 22.21 1.78 12.08
C ILE A 43 23.63 1.30 11.77
N HIS A 44 23.82 0.57 10.67
CA HIS A 44 25.14 0.10 10.26
C HIS A 44 26.09 1.25 9.90
N ALA A 45 25.57 2.31 9.29
CA ALA A 45 26.34 3.49 8.91
C ALA A 45 26.96 4.21 10.11
N PHE A 46 26.40 4.10 11.33
CA PHE A 46 27.01 4.64 12.56
C PHE A 46 28.33 3.99 12.91
N TRP A 47 28.55 2.74 12.49
CA TRP A 47 29.76 1.98 12.79
C TRP A 47 30.85 2.16 11.71
N GLN A 48 30.55 2.87 10.62
CA GLN A 48 31.48 3.07 9.50
C GLN A 48 32.00 4.53 9.47
N PRO A 49 33.32 4.75 9.34
CA PRO A 49 33.89 6.11 9.35
C PRO A 49 33.39 7.01 8.21
N MET A 50 33.01 6.43 7.06
CA MET A 50 32.41 7.15 5.92
C MET A 50 30.87 7.06 5.90
N GLY A 51 30.26 6.31 6.81
CA GLY A 51 28.81 6.05 6.80
C GLY A 51 27.96 7.28 7.07
N VAL A 52 28.50 8.26 7.80
CA VAL A 52 27.82 9.52 8.16
C VAL A 52 27.35 10.31 6.93
N PHE A 53 28.09 10.27 5.82
CA PHE A 53 27.71 10.96 4.58
C PHE A 53 26.49 10.34 3.89
N ASN A 54 26.28 9.03 4.07
CA ASN A 54 25.15 8.30 3.49
C ASN A 54 23.92 8.26 4.40
N MET A 55 24.06 8.64 5.69
CA MET A 55 22.95 8.65 6.65
C MET A 55 21.72 9.47 6.20
N PRO A 56 21.87 10.69 5.66
CA PRO A 56 20.71 11.47 5.19
C PRO A 56 19.94 10.75 4.08
N LEU A 57 20.67 10.05 3.21
CA LEU A 57 20.09 9.29 2.10
C LEU A 57 19.27 8.11 2.64
N TYR A 58 19.84 7.30 3.54
CA TYR A 58 19.13 6.17 4.15
C TYR A 58 17.90 6.65 4.94
N LEU A 59 18.01 7.77 5.66
CA LEU A 59 16.88 8.36 6.37
C LEU A 59 15.77 8.81 5.41
N LEU A 60 16.13 9.51 4.32
CA LEU A 60 15.17 9.95 3.30
C LEU A 60 14.43 8.76 2.69
N PHE A 61 15.14 7.70 2.29
CA PHE A 61 14.54 6.49 1.75
C PHE A 61 13.67 5.77 2.77
N ALA A 62 14.11 5.66 4.03
CA ALA A 62 13.33 5.03 5.10
C ALA A 62 11.99 5.75 5.32
N VAL A 63 12.02 7.08 5.43
CA VAL A 63 10.82 7.91 5.65
C VAL A 63 9.89 7.87 4.43
N THR A 64 10.45 7.99 3.22
CA THR A 64 9.66 7.97 1.98
C THR A 64 8.97 6.62 1.78
N ALA A 65 9.69 5.53 2.02
CA ALA A 65 9.17 4.18 1.92
C ALA A 65 8.11 3.90 2.99
N LEU A 66 8.29 4.40 4.22
CA LEU A 66 7.27 4.31 5.28
C LEU A 66 6.00 5.06 4.90
N TRP A 67 6.14 6.29 4.39
CA TRP A 67 5.01 7.09 3.92
C TRP A 67 4.26 6.39 2.78
N ALA A 68 4.98 5.82 1.82
CA ALA A 68 4.41 5.01 0.74
C ALA A 68 3.65 3.79 1.29
N ALA A 69 4.22 3.06 2.26
CA ALA A 69 3.57 1.92 2.90
C ALA A 69 2.24 2.31 3.57
N VAL A 70 2.22 3.42 4.29
CA VAL A 70 1.00 3.97 4.91
C VAL A 70 -0.03 4.34 3.85
N ASN A 71 0.36 5.01 2.77
CA ASN A 71 -0.55 5.38 1.69
C ASN A 71 -1.13 4.16 0.98
N PHE A 72 -0.31 3.16 0.64
CA PHE A 72 -0.80 1.93 0.03
C PHE A 72 -1.76 1.16 0.95
N SER A 73 -1.48 1.13 2.27
CA SER A 73 -2.38 0.54 3.26
C SER A 73 -3.72 1.28 3.35
N ARG A 74 -3.70 2.63 3.32
CA ARG A 74 -4.92 3.45 3.26
C ARG A 74 -5.71 3.20 1.98
N THR A 75 -5.04 3.16 0.82
CA THR A 75 -5.69 2.89 -0.47
C THR A 75 -6.29 1.49 -0.52
N ARG A 76 -5.60 0.48 0.03
CA ARG A 76 -6.15 -0.87 0.23
C ARG A 76 -7.42 -0.83 1.07
N ARG A 77 -7.41 -0.11 2.20
CA ARG A 77 -8.57 -0.01 3.09
C ARG A 77 -9.76 0.64 2.37
N ARG A 78 -9.54 1.73 1.63
CA ARG A 78 -10.58 2.38 0.81
C ARG A 78 -11.14 1.46 -0.27
N ALA A 79 -10.28 0.69 -0.95
CA ALA A 79 -10.72 -0.26 -1.98
C ALA A 79 -11.58 -1.41 -1.40
N LEU A 80 -11.26 -1.86 -0.18
CA LEU A 80 -12.09 -2.85 0.54
C LEU A 80 -13.38 -2.22 1.06
N GLU A 81 -13.34 -0.99 1.57
CA GLU A 81 -14.54 -0.29 2.04
C GLU A 81 -15.54 -0.03 0.90
N TYR A 82 -15.06 0.33 -0.30
CA TYR A 82 -15.89 0.44 -1.50
C TYR A 82 -16.52 -0.92 -1.89
N ARG A 83 -15.81 -2.02 -1.62
CA ARG A 83 -16.30 -3.37 -1.88
C ARG A 83 -17.38 -3.79 -0.88
N ASP A 84 -17.21 -3.46 0.40
CA ASP A 84 -18.07 -3.90 1.48
C ASP A 84 -19.32 -3.00 1.65
N HIS A 85 -19.26 -1.73 1.22
CA HIS A 85 -20.36 -0.77 1.26
C HIS A 85 -20.54 0.01 -0.06
N PRO A 86 -20.91 -0.66 -1.16
CA PRO A 86 -21.11 0.00 -2.46
C PRO A 86 -22.23 1.05 -2.44
N GLU A 87 -23.20 0.89 -1.53
CA GLU A 87 -24.41 1.72 -1.41
C GLU A 87 -24.14 3.15 -0.93
N ARG A 88 -23.05 3.36 -0.17
CA ARG A 88 -22.65 4.68 0.32
C ARG A 88 -22.15 5.62 -0.77
N PHE A 89 -21.72 5.09 -1.92
CA PHE A 89 -21.15 5.86 -3.02
C PHE A 89 -22.14 6.15 -4.15
N LEU A 90 -23.36 5.59 -4.09
CA LEU A 90 -24.45 5.91 -5.01
C LEU A 90 -25.33 7.08 -4.52
N GLN A 91 -25.11 7.54 -3.28
CA GLN A 91 -25.86 8.64 -2.65
C GLN A 91 -25.11 9.97 -2.58
N GLU A 92 -23.86 10.04 -3.04
CA GLU A 92 -23.11 11.30 -3.28
C GLU A 92 -23.15 11.65 -4.77
#